data_AF-A0A528JM86-F1
#
_entry.id   AF-A0A528JM86-F1
#
_cell.length_a   1.000
_cell.length_b   1.000
_cell.length_c   1.000
_cell.angle_alpha   90.00
_cell.angle_beta   90.00
_cell.angle_gamma   90.00
#
_symmetry.space_group_name_H-M   'P 1'
#
loop_
_entity.id
_entity.type
_entity.pdbx_description
1 polymer ?
#
loop_
_entity_poly.entity_id
_entity_poly.type
_entity_poly.pdbx_seq_one_letter_code
_entity_poly.pdbx_strand_id
1 'polypeptide(L)'
;MSDLLSLSSITPRSWQGYAALVLLAGALLLWPLVDAAPGYGIATAALIFLLLLLAIEADNFPPAIGVVLLFLGAHGAAWLLLADITGNEGTARASFYLLLAAAWLLA
;
A
#
# COMPACT_ATOMS: atom_id res chain seq x y z
N MET A 1 -13.32 -26.64 -7.45
CA MET A 1 -13.66 -25.45 -6.62
C MET A 1 -12.80 -25.35 -5.35
N SER A 2 -11.94 -26.33 -5.04
CA SER A 2 -11.07 -26.34 -3.85
C SER A 2 -9.80 -25.47 -3.98
N ASP A 3 -9.30 -25.21 -5.20
CA ASP A 3 -8.05 -24.46 -5.40
C ASP A 3 -8.17 -22.94 -5.21
N LEU A 4 -9.40 -22.39 -5.26
CA LEU A 4 -9.65 -20.94 -5.15
C LEU A 4 -9.37 -20.38 -3.74
N LEU A 5 -9.29 -21.23 -2.72
CA LEU A 5 -9.07 -20.84 -1.32
C LEU A 5 -7.81 -21.47 -0.71
N SER A 6 -6.92 -22.06 -1.51
CA SER A 6 -5.62 -22.49 -0.99
C SER A 6 -4.89 -21.26 -0.46
N LEU A 7 -4.43 -21.26 0.79
CA LEU A 7 -3.70 -20.11 1.35
C LEU A 7 -2.50 -19.70 0.48
N SER A 8 -1.92 -20.66 -0.26
CA SER A 8 -0.84 -20.42 -1.22
C SER A 8 -1.22 -19.56 -2.43
N SER A 9 -2.51 -19.38 -2.74
CA SER A 9 -2.98 -18.57 -3.88
C SER A 9 -3.16 -17.09 -3.54
N ILE A 10 -3.22 -16.74 -2.25
CA ILE A 10 -3.48 -15.38 -1.75
C ILE A 10 -2.33 -14.81 -0.90
N THR A 11 -1.25 -15.57 -0.73
CA THR A 11 -0.07 -15.09 -0.02
C THR A 11 0.95 -14.54 -0.99
N PRO A 12 1.66 -13.45 -0.64
CA PRO A 12 2.75 -12.96 -1.46
C PRO A 12 3.85 -14.02 -1.61
N ARG A 13 4.52 -14.03 -2.76
CA ARG A 13 5.61 -14.98 -3.03
C ARG A 13 6.98 -14.38 -2.71
N SER A 14 7.11 -13.07 -2.77
CA SER A 14 8.33 -12.35 -2.40
C SER A 14 8.37 -11.97 -0.92
N TRP A 15 9.59 -11.85 -0.38
CA TRP A 15 9.80 -11.29 0.95
C TRP A 15 9.35 -9.82 1.04
N GLN A 16 9.43 -9.08 -0.08
CA GLN A 16 8.96 -7.69 -0.19
C GLN A 16 7.46 -7.59 0.05
N GLY A 17 6.66 -8.49 -0.54
CA GLY A 17 5.22 -8.52 -0.31
C GLY A 17 4.85 -8.79 1.15
N TYR A 18 5.53 -9.72 1.83
CA TYR A 18 5.31 -9.96 3.27
C TYR A 18 5.69 -8.76 4.13
N ALA A 19 6.85 -8.15 3.86
CA ALA A 19 7.28 -6.96 4.59
C ALA A 19 6.31 -5.79 4.36
N ALA A 20 5.83 -5.59 3.13
CA ALA A 20 4.82 -4.59 2.83
C ALA A 20 3.49 -4.85 3.58
N LEU A 21 3.01 -6.09 3.64
CA LEU A 21 1.82 -6.44 4.45
C LEU A 21 1.98 -6.07 5.93
N VAL A 22 3.16 -6.31 6.51
CA VAL A 22 3.46 -5.92 7.90
C VAL A 22 3.42 -4.40 8.07
N LEU A 23 3.98 -3.65 7.11
CA LEU A 23 3.93 -2.18 7.11
C LEU A 23 2.50 -1.65 6.99
N LEU A 24 1.66 -2.25 6.13
CA LEU A 24 0.24 -1.93 6.01
C LEU A 24 -0.52 -2.17 7.32
N ALA A 25 -0.31 -3.33 7.94
CA ALA A 25 -0.92 -3.66 9.23
C ALA A 25 -0.47 -2.67 10.32
N GLY A 26 0.82 -2.33 10.37
CA GLY A 26 1.36 -1.31 11.27
C GLY A 26 0.73 0.07 11.03
N ALA A 27 0.53 0.46 9.78
CA ALA A 27 -0.10 1.74 9.44
C ALA A 27 -1.56 1.81 9.89
N LEU A 28 -2.32 0.71 9.78
CA LEU A 28 -3.70 0.63 10.31
C LEU A 28 -3.72 0.78 11.83
N LEU A 29 -2.80 0.12 12.53
CA LEU A 29 -2.70 0.19 14.00
C LEU A 29 -2.27 1.58 14.51
N LEU A 30 -1.54 2.34 13.69
CA LEU A 30 -0.97 3.65 14.05
C LEU A 30 -1.72 4.84 13.42
N TRP A 31 -2.95 4.62 12.93
CA TRP A 31 -3.82 5.66 12.38
C TRP A 31 -4.01 6.84 13.36
N PRO A 32 -4.12 8.12 12.91
CA PRO A 32 -4.24 8.63 11.53
C PRO A 32 -2.92 8.74 10.76
N LEU A 33 -3.00 9.02 9.44
CA LEU A 33 -1.84 9.29 8.56
C LEU A 33 -1.16 10.63 8.88
N VAL A 34 -1.95 11.63 9.24
CA VAL A 34 -1.50 12.99 9.52
C VAL A 34 -2.24 13.56 10.73
N ASP A 35 -1.59 14.43 11.49
CA ASP A 35 -2.19 15.26 12.54
C ASP A 35 -2.63 16.64 11.99
N ALA A 36 -3.25 16.66 10.80
CA ALA A 36 -3.81 17.85 10.17
C ALA A 36 -5.34 17.77 10.09
N ALA A 37 -5.99 18.93 10.04
CA ALA A 37 -7.44 19.03 9.88
C ALA A 37 -7.78 19.95 8.68
N PRO A 38 -8.47 19.44 7.63
CA PRO A 38 -8.85 18.03 7.45
C PRO A 38 -7.62 17.17 7.10
N GLY A 39 -7.58 15.94 7.62
CA GLY A 39 -6.61 14.93 7.21
C GLY A 39 -7.07 14.20 5.94
N TYR A 40 -6.45 13.04 5.67
CA TYR A 40 -6.87 12.17 4.56
C TYR A 40 -8.34 11.75 4.70
N GLY A 41 -9.10 11.91 3.62
CA GLY A 41 -10.45 11.37 3.53
C GLY A 41 -10.44 9.84 3.55
N ILE A 42 -11.51 9.24 4.09
CA ILE A 42 -11.65 7.76 4.20
C ILE A 42 -11.52 7.09 2.83
N ALA A 43 -12.09 7.68 1.78
CA ALA A 43 -12.02 7.15 0.42
C ALA A 43 -10.59 7.13 -0.12
N THR A 44 -9.83 8.22 0.04
CA THR A 44 -8.43 8.27 -0.39
C THR A 44 -7.58 7.28 0.41
N ALA A 45 -7.76 7.23 1.73
CA ALA A 45 -7.06 6.28 2.58
C ALA A 45 -7.32 4.84 2.14
N ALA A 46 -8.58 4.46 1.94
CA ALA A 46 -8.96 3.14 1.46
C ALA A 46 -8.35 2.83 0.08
N LEU A 47 -8.33 3.80 -0.83
CA LEU A 47 -7.72 3.64 -2.16
C LEU A 47 -6.21 3.38 -2.05
N ILE A 48 -5.49 4.11 -1.18
CA ILE A 48 -4.05 3.87 -0.93
C ILE A 48 -3.82 2.42 -0.47
N PHE A 49 -4.61 1.94 0.50
CA PHE A 49 -4.51 0.54 0.94
C PHE A 49 -4.81 -0.46 -0.17
N LEU A 50 -5.85 -0.23 -0.97
CA LEU A 50 -6.20 -1.10 -2.10
C LEU A 50 -5.10 -1.14 -3.17
N LEU A 51 -4.48 0.01 -3.48
CA LEU A 51 -3.38 0.09 -4.44
C LEU A 51 -2.15 -0.68 -3.95
N LEU A 52 -1.82 -0.60 -2.65
CA LEU A 52 -0.71 -1.35 -2.08
C LEU A 52 -1.00 -2.85 -2.01
N LEU A 53 -2.22 -3.26 -1.67
CA LEU A 53 -2.63 -4.66 -1.74
C LEU A 53 -2.58 -5.19 -3.18
N LEU A 54 -2.97 -4.38 -4.17
CA LEU A 54 -2.85 -4.73 -5.58
C LEU A 54 -1.39 -4.95 -6.00
N ALA A 55 -0.47 -4.09 -5.56
CA ALA A 55 0.96 -4.24 -5.82
C ALA A 55 1.54 -5.48 -5.13
N ILE A 56 1.10 -5.79 -3.90
CA ILE A 56 1.50 -7.01 -3.19
C ILE A 56 1.07 -8.28 -3.95
N GLU A 57 -0.13 -8.28 -4.52
CA GLU A 57 -0.66 -9.40 -5.31
C GLU A 57 -0.02 -9.55 -6.70
N ALA A 58 0.80 -8.59 -7.15
CA ALA A 58 1.39 -8.62 -8.48
C ALA A 58 2.24 -9.88 -8.75
N ASP A 59 2.86 -10.45 -7.71
CA ASP A 59 3.62 -11.72 -7.75
C ASP A 59 2.77 -12.94 -8.16
N ASN A 60 1.44 -12.83 -8.06
CA ASN A 60 0.51 -13.87 -8.44
C ASN A 60 0.12 -13.83 -9.93
N PHE A 61 0.58 -12.82 -10.67
CA PHE A 61 0.26 -12.62 -12.08
C PHE A 61 1.45 -12.89 -13.02
N PRO A 62 1.20 -13.17 -14.32
CA PRO A 62 2.25 -13.23 -15.32
C PRO A 62 3.07 -11.92 -15.37
N PRO A 63 4.37 -11.96 -15.73
CA PRO A 63 5.26 -10.79 -15.64
C PRO A 63 4.74 -9.53 -16.33
N ALA A 64 4.12 -9.68 -17.52
CA ALA A 64 3.57 -8.56 -18.27
C ALA A 64 2.44 -7.82 -17.52
N ILE A 65 1.64 -8.55 -16.74
CA ILE A 65 0.57 -7.98 -15.91
C ILE A 65 1.16 -7.47 -14.59
N GLY A 66 2.04 -8.26 -13.97
CA GLY A 66 2.68 -7.92 -12.69
C GLY A 66 3.35 -6.55 -12.71
N VAL A 67 4.12 -6.23 -13.76
CA VAL A 67 4.77 -4.90 -13.88
C VAL A 67 3.77 -3.76 -13.91
N VAL A 68 2.62 -3.93 -14.59
CA VAL A 68 1.57 -2.91 -14.63
C VAL A 68 0.93 -2.74 -13.24
N LEU A 69 0.69 -3.84 -12.52
CA LEU A 69 0.13 -3.81 -11.18
C LEU A 69 1.08 -3.17 -10.17
N LEU A 70 2.38 -3.50 -10.23
CA LEU A 70 3.41 -2.86 -9.40
C LEU A 70 3.51 -1.36 -9.69
N PHE A 71 3.55 -0.99 -10.98
CA PHE A 71 3.62 0.41 -11.37
C PHE A 71 2.42 1.19 -10.83
N LEU A 72 1.19 0.75 -11.16
CA LEU A 72 -0.03 1.45 -10.75
C LEU A 72 -0.24 1.42 -9.23
N GLY A 73 0.00 0.27 -8.58
CA GLY A 73 -0.22 0.10 -7.16
C GLY A 73 0.79 0.86 -6.31
N ALA A 74 2.09 0.60 -6.49
CA ALA A 74 3.13 1.23 -5.69
C ALA A 74 3.25 2.74 -5.99
N HIS A 75 3.33 3.12 -7.26
CA HIS A 75 3.50 4.53 -7.62
C HIS A 75 2.22 5.33 -7.45
N GLY A 76 1.05 4.73 -7.71
CA GLY A 76 -0.24 5.38 -7.46
C GLY A 76 -0.47 5.66 -5.98
N ALA A 77 -0.15 4.70 -5.10
CA ALA A 77 -0.22 4.90 -3.66
C ALA A 77 0.76 6.00 -3.19
N ALA A 78 2.01 5.94 -3.65
CA ALA A 78 3.01 6.96 -3.33
C ALA A 78 2.59 8.36 -3.83
N TRP A 79 2.03 8.45 -5.04
CA TRP A 79 1.55 9.71 -5.60
C TRP A 79 0.41 10.29 -4.76
N LEU A 80 -0.59 9.50 -4.36
CA LEU A 80 -1.68 9.96 -3.50
C LEU A 80 -1.17 10.39 -2.11
N LEU A 81 -0.23 9.65 -1.52
CA LEU A 81 0.41 10.04 -0.26
C LEU A 81 1.14 11.38 -0.41
N LEU A 82 1.93 11.58 -1.45
CA LEU A 82 2.69 12.82 -1.59
C LEU A 82 1.82 14.01 -2.03
N ALA A 83 0.80 13.78 -2.86
CA ALA A 83 -0.10 14.84 -3.32
C ALA A 83 -0.92 15.41 -2.15
N ASP A 84 -1.57 14.55 -1.37
CA ASP A 84 -2.52 14.99 -0.34
C ASP A 84 -1.85 15.53 0.93
N ILE A 85 -0.57 15.23 1.18
CA ILE A 85 0.16 15.80 2.32
C ILE A 85 0.71 17.21 2.05
N THR A 86 0.69 17.67 0.80
CA THR A 86 1.27 18.97 0.41
C THR A 86 0.70 20.11 1.26
N GLY A 87 1.59 20.92 1.86
CA GLY A 87 1.25 22.00 2.78
C GLY A 87 1.03 21.58 4.23
N ASN A 88 1.06 20.28 4.54
CA ASN A 88 0.90 19.71 5.87
C ASN A 88 2.05 18.73 6.22
N GLU A 89 3.22 18.89 5.59
CA GLU A 89 4.33 17.93 5.67
C GLU A 89 4.81 17.71 7.12
N GLY A 90 4.77 18.76 7.95
CA GLY A 90 5.13 18.71 9.36
C GLY A 90 4.16 17.94 10.26
N THR A 91 3.05 17.45 9.71
CA THR A 91 2.01 16.70 10.44
C THR A 91 2.02 15.20 10.12
N ALA A 92 2.94 14.73 9.27
CA ALA A 92 3.07 13.32 8.91
C ALA A 92 3.28 12.43 10.14
N ARG A 93 2.52 11.34 10.26
CA ARG A 93 2.65 10.37 11.35
C ARG A 93 3.37 9.10 10.90
N ALA A 94 3.69 8.24 11.86
CA ALA A 94 4.37 6.97 11.60
C ALA A 94 3.64 6.12 10.54
N SER A 95 2.31 6.06 10.59
CA SER A 95 1.46 5.38 9.60
C SER A 95 1.67 5.88 8.16
N PHE A 96 1.88 7.19 7.95
CA PHE A 96 2.19 7.74 6.63
C PHE A 96 3.51 7.19 6.09
N TYR A 97 4.55 7.23 6.92
CA TYR A 97 5.87 6.73 6.54
C TYR A 97 5.89 5.22 6.34
N LEU A 98 5.08 4.46 7.08
CA LEU A 98 4.93 3.01 6.87
C LEU A 98 4.31 2.71 5.50
N LEU A 99 3.26 3.42 5.09
CA LEU A 99 2.66 3.24 3.76
C LEU A 99 3.59 3.73 2.64
N LEU A 100 4.32 4.83 2.85
CA LEU A 100 5.31 5.31 1.89
C LEU A 100 6.47 4.32 1.74
N ALA A 101 6.96 3.75 2.84
CA ALA A 101 7.98 2.71 2.83
C ALA A 101 7.48 1.42 2.14
N ALA A 102 6.23 1.04 2.35
CA ALA A 102 5.62 -0.09 1.66
C ALA A 102 5.55 0.15 0.14
N ALA A 103 5.16 1.35 -0.28
CA ALA A 103 5.15 1.72 -1.69
C ALA A 103 6.56 1.63 -2.31
N TRP A 104 7.58 2.13 -1.61
CA TRP A 104 8.97 2.07 -2.07
C TRP A 104 9.53 0.65 -2.13
N LEU A 105 9.16 -0.21 -1.19
CA LEU A 105 9.65 -1.59 -1.16
C LEU A 105 9.12 -2.44 -2.33
N LEU A 106 7.95 -2.08 -2.86
CA LEU A 106 7.26 -2.76 -3.96
C LEU A 106 7.61 -2.18 -5.35
N ALA A 107 8.25 -1.01 -5.42
CA ALA A 107 8.60 -0.34 -6.67
C ALA A 107 9.86 -0.92 -7.32
#